data_AF-A0A377X6U2-F1
#
_entry.id   AF-A0A377X6U2-F1
#
_cell.length_a   1.000
_cell.length_b   1.000
_cell.length_c   1.000
_cell.angle_alpha   90.00
_cell.angle_beta   90.00
_cell.angle_gamma   90.00
#
_symmetry.space_group_name_H-M   'P 1'
#
loop_
_entity.id
_entity.type
_entity.pdbx_description
1 polymer ?
#
loop_
_entity_poly.entity_id
_entity_poly.type
_entity_poly.pdbx_seq_one_letter_code
_entity_poly.pdbx_strand_id
1 'polypeptide(L)'
;MRFSKSDPERGYVANSIWEVQSVSGDSVTLSDGKLTRTLTPKAEQAQQHIDLAYAITAHGAQGASEPYAIALEGVAGGREQMASFESAYVALSRMKQHVQVYTDNREGWIKAIKNSPEKATAHDILEPRNDRAVKTADLLFGRARPLDETAAGRAALQQSRSGTGKFTRKIHFSGEKVPSAACGAAGI
;
A
#
# COMPACT_ATOMS: atom_id res chain seq x y z
N MET A 1 13.90 15.40 -19.97
CA MET A 1 12.91 14.64 -20.74
C MET A 1 12.76 13.25 -20.11
N ARG A 2 11.62 12.60 -20.30
CA ARG A 2 11.39 11.21 -19.91
C ARG A 2 10.60 10.48 -20.98
N PHE A 3 10.73 9.16 -21.04
CA PHE A 3 9.85 8.33 -21.85
C PHE A 3 8.58 7.98 -21.06
N SER A 4 7.41 8.14 -21.66
CA SER A 4 6.12 7.81 -21.03
C SER A 4 5.74 6.34 -21.19
N LYS A 5 6.40 5.61 -22.10
CA LYS A 5 6.18 4.19 -22.36
C LYS A 5 7.50 3.45 -22.58
N SER A 6 7.59 2.21 -22.11
CA SER A 6 8.72 1.33 -22.41
C SER A 6 8.56 0.73 -23.81
N ASP A 7 9.67 0.64 -24.54
CA ASP A 7 9.77 -0.03 -25.85
C ASP A 7 11.07 -0.85 -25.85
N PRO A 8 10.99 -2.17 -25.60
CA PRO A 8 12.18 -3.02 -25.54
C PRO A 8 12.94 -3.11 -26.87
N GLU A 9 12.24 -3.07 -28.00
CA GLU A 9 12.86 -3.18 -29.34
C GLU A 9 13.75 -1.97 -29.63
N ARG A 10 13.29 -0.79 -29.21
CA ARG A 10 14.06 0.46 -29.30
C ARG A 10 14.94 0.70 -28.07
N GLY A 11 14.79 -0.09 -27.00
CA GLY A 11 15.48 0.10 -25.73
C GLY A 11 15.06 1.36 -24.96
N TYR A 12 13.79 1.79 -25.08
CA TYR A 12 13.22 2.83 -24.23
C TYR A 12 12.71 2.24 -22.93
N VAL A 13 13.02 2.91 -21.82
CA VAL A 13 12.55 2.53 -20.49
C VAL A 13 11.63 3.64 -19.98
N ALA A 14 10.38 3.31 -19.65
CA ALA A 14 9.43 4.25 -19.09
C ALA A 14 9.98 4.90 -17.81
N ASN A 15 9.67 6.19 -17.63
CA ASN A 15 10.10 7.01 -16.50
C ASN A 15 11.63 7.18 -16.34
N SER A 16 12.45 6.72 -17.28
CA SER A 16 13.87 7.07 -17.30
C SER A 16 14.05 8.56 -17.62
N ILE A 17 14.98 9.21 -16.91
CA ILE A 17 15.28 10.63 -17.08
C ILE A 17 16.43 10.79 -18.07
N TRP A 18 16.24 11.69 -19.03
CA TRP A 18 17.21 12.03 -20.07
C TRP A 18 17.36 13.54 -20.18
N GLU A 19 18.60 14.00 -20.31
CA GLU A 19 18.95 15.40 -20.56
C GLU A 19 18.88 15.72 -22.05
N VAL A 20 18.37 16.90 -22.41
CA VAL A 20 18.37 17.38 -23.79
C VAL A 20 19.73 18.00 -24.10
N GLN A 21 20.44 17.43 -25.06
CA GLN A 21 21.75 17.92 -25.49
C GLN A 21 21.64 18.92 -26.64
N SER A 22 20.72 18.66 -27.58
CA SER A 22 20.47 19.57 -28.69
C SER A 22 19.06 19.41 -29.24
N VAL A 23 18.53 20.49 -29.82
CA VAL A 23 17.28 20.50 -30.59
C VAL A 23 17.60 21.12 -31.95
N SER A 24 17.26 20.42 -33.03
CA SER A 24 17.50 20.86 -34.39
C SER A 24 16.29 20.54 -35.26
N GLY A 25 15.54 21.57 -35.63
CA GLY A 25 14.27 21.42 -36.35
C GLY A 25 13.30 20.50 -35.60
N ASP A 26 12.90 19.41 -36.25
CA ASP A 26 11.98 18.42 -35.69
C ASP A 26 12.69 17.27 -34.92
N SER A 27 14.00 17.38 -34.70
CA SER A 27 14.83 16.39 -34.02
C SER A 27 15.29 16.86 -32.64
N VAL A 28 15.35 15.93 -31.68
CA VAL A 28 15.89 16.16 -30.34
C VAL A 28 16.93 15.10 -29.99
N THR A 29 18.09 15.53 -29.50
CA THR A 29 19.15 14.63 -29.01
C THR A 29 19.12 14.58 -27.49
N LEU A 30 19.01 13.38 -26.94
CA LEU A 30 18.88 13.10 -25.52
C LEU A 30 20.09 12.29 -25.01
N SER A 31 20.49 12.51 -23.76
CA SER A 31 21.53 11.72 -23.08
C SER A 31 21.12 11.34 -21.66
N ASP A 32 21.43 10.12 -21.22
CA ASP A 32 21.32 9.69 -19.81
C ASP A 32 22.69 9.68 -19.10
N GLY A 33 23.70 10.30 -19.72
CA GLY A 33 25.10 10.30 -19.26
C GLY A 33 25.91 9.09 -19.72
N LYS A 34 25.27 8.02 -20.21
CA LYS A 34 25.94 6.81 -20.74
C LYS A 34 25.68 6.61 -22.23
N LEU A 35 24.44 6.82 -22.62
CA LEU A 35 23.93 6.65 -23.97
C LEU A 35 23.42 7.99 -24.48
N THR A 36 23.62 8.22 -25.78
CA THR A 36 23.04 9.36 -26.49
C THR A 36 22.11 8.85 -27.57
N ARG A 37 20.96 9.51 -27.75
CA ARG A 37 19.93 9.09 -28.69
C ARG A 37 19.32 10.30 -29.37
N THR A 38 19.15 10.23 -30.68
CA THR A 38 18.44 11.26 -31.45
C THR A 38 17.05 10.75 -31.81
N LEU A 39 16.04 11.55 -31.46
CA LEU A 39 14.64 11.29 -31.75
C LEU A 39 14.13 12.27 -32.80
N THR A 40 13.17 11.84 -33.62
CA THR A 40 12.40 12.59 -34.62
C THR A 40 10.89 12.38 -34.40
N PRO A 41 10.31 12.88 -33.30
CA PRO A 41 8.95 12.51 -32.88
C PRO A 41 7.85 12.86 -33.90
N LYS A 42 8.09 13.84 -34.76
CA LYS A 42 7.16 14.24 -35.82
C LYS A 42 7.14 13.25 -36.98
N ALA A 43 8.27 12.64 -37.29
CA ALA A 43 8.40 11.66 -38.37
C ALA A 43 8.05 10.25 -37.90
N GLU A 44 8.43 9.88 -36.67
CA GLU A 44 8.19 8.55 -36.12
C GLU A 44 7.25 8.59 -34.91
N GLN A 45 6.01 8.12 -35.11
CA GLN A 45 4.96 8.14 -34.08
C GLN A 45 5.35 7.36 -32.81
N ALA A 46 6.13 6.28 -32.94
CA ALA A 46 6.60 5.51 -31.79
C ALA A 46 7.49 6.34 -30.83
N GLN A 47 8.10 7.42 -31.32
CA GLN A 47 8.97 8.30 -30.54
C GLN A 47 8.23 9.47 -29.90
N GLN A 48 6.90 9.55 -30.05
CA GLN A 48 6.06 10.59 -29.44
C GLN A 48 5.78 10.34 -27.96
N HIS A 49 6.14 9.17 -27.43
CA HIS A 49 6.01 8.83 -26.02
C HIS A 49 7.11 9.47 -25.16
N ILE A 50 7.24 10.80 -25.26
CA ILE A 50 8.19 11.62 -24.52
C ILE A 50 7.49 12.78 -23.82
N ASP A 51 7.91 13.07 -22.59
CA ASP A 51 7.43 14.19 -21.79
C ASP A 51 8.59 15.00 -21.21
N LEU A 52 8.30 16.25 -20.82
CA LEU A 52 9.18 16.98 -19.90
C LEU A 52 9.23 16.24 -18.55
N ALA A 53 10.42 16.20 -17.96
CA ALA A 53 10.69 15.47 -16.72
C ALA A 53 10.92 16.39 -15.50
N TYR A 54 10.52 17.67 -15.60
CA TYR A 54 10.69 18.64 -14.51
C TYR A 54 9.85 18.32 -13.29
N ALA A 55 8.69 17.70 -13.51
CA ALA A 55 7.80 17.24 -12.46
C ALA A 55 7.33 15.83 -12.81
N ILE A 56 7.20 15.01 -11.77
CA ILE A 56 6.64 13.67 -11.85
C ILE A 56 5.48 13.57 -10.87
N THR A 57 4.51 12.72 -11.18
CA THR A 57 3.47 12.40 -10.20
C THR A 57 4.08 11.57 -9.08
N ALA A 58 3.51 11.65 -7.86
CA ALA A 58 3.93 10.80 -6.74
C ALA A 58 3.96 9.32 -7.15
N HIS A 59 2.95 8.87 -7.89
CA HIS A 59 2.90 7.51 -8.43
C HIS A 59 4.03 7.20 -9.44
N GLY A 60 4.35 8.14 -10.33
CA GLY A 60 5.45 8.01 -11.28
C GLY A 60 6.84 8.00 -10.64
N ALA A 61 6.98 8.51 -9.42
CA ALA A 61 8.20 8.45 -8.62
C ALA A 61 8.41 7.09 -7.92
N GLN A 62 7.48 6.15 -8.05
CA GLN A 62 7.58 4.87 -7.37
C GLN A 62 8.81 4.09 -7.83
N GLY A 63 9.67 3.72 -6.88
CA GLY A 63 10.92 2.99 -7.16
C GLY A 63 12.10 3.89 -7.53
N ALA A 64 11.88 5.19 -7.76
CA ALA A 64 12.94 6.19 -7.84
C ALA A 64 13.30 6.67 -6.42
N SER A 65 14.55 7.08 -6.23
CA SER A 65 14.99 7.66 -4.95
C SER A 65 15.99 8.77 -5.22
N GLU A 66 15.56 10.00 -4.97
CA GLU A 66 16.36 11.20 -5.17
C GLU A 66 16.88 11.73 -3.83
N PRO A 67 17.98 12.52 -3.83
CA PRO A 67 18.47 13.15 -2.60
C PRO A 67 17.47 14.16 -2.02
N TYR A 68 16.80 14.91 -2.90
CA TYR A 68 15.92 16.02 -2.54
C TYR A 68 14.59 15.95 -3.31
N ALA A 69 13.49 16.34 -2.68
CA ALA A 69 12.23 16.62 -3.39
C ALA A 69 11.55 17.90 -2.94
N ILE A 70 10.79 18.44 -3.89
CA ILE A 70 9.77 19.47 -3.65
C ILE A 70 8.43 18.85 -4.04
N ALA A 71 7.56 18.65 -3.05
CA ALA A 71 6.22 18.11 -3.25
C ALA A 71 5.21 19.26 -3.28
N LEU A 72 4.34 19.28 -4.28
CA LEU A 72 3.19 20.18 -4.34
C LEU A 72 1.94 19.39 -3.98
N GLU A 73 1.38 19.69 -2.83
CA GLU A 73 0.32 18.90 -2.19
C GLU A 73 -0.83 19.81 -1.76
N GLY A 74 -2.03 19.25 -1.55
CA GLY A 74 -3.09 20.02 -0.92
C GLY A 74 -4.49 19.59 -1.30
N VAL A 75 -5.45 20.46 -1.02
CA VAL A 75 -6.89 20.08 -1.00
C VAL A 75 -7.78 20.99 -1.84
N ALA A 76 -7.22 21.88 -2.67
CA ALA A 76 -8.01 22.65 -3.64
C ALA A 76 -7.96 22.07 -5.06
N GLY A 77 -9.10 22.14 -5.75
CA GLY A 77 -9.25 21.71 -7.14
C GLY A 77 -8.95 20.22 -7.30
N GLY A 78 -8.26 19.85 -8.37
CA GLY A 78 -7.94 18.44 -8.66
C GLY A 78 -7.06 17.75 -7.62
N ARG A 79 -6.33 18.49 -6.77
CA ARG A 79 -5.42 17.92 -5.76
C ARG A 79 -6.16 17.26 -4.60
N GLU A 80 -7.40 17.65 -4.33
CA GLU A 80 -8.24 17.04 -3.30
C GLU A 80 -8.39 15.52 -3.52
N GLN A 81 -8.54 15.09 -4.77
CA GLN A 81 -8.67 13.67 -5.12
C GLN A 81 -7.37 12.88 -4.91
N MET A 82 -6.24 13.56 -4.79
CA MET A 82 -4.92 12.97 -4.61
C MET A 82 -4.43 13.05 -3.16
N ALA A 83 -5.17 13.74 -2.27
CA ALA A 83 -4.83 13.93 -0.87
C ALA A 83 -5.13 12.66 -0.04
N SER A 84 -4.34 11.61 -0.26
CA SER A 84 -4.44 10.32 0.42
C SER A 84 -3.17 9.99 1.21
N PHE A 85 -3.29 9.06 2.16
CA PHE A 85 -2.13 8.57 2.91
C PHE A 85 -1.09 7.92 2.01
N GLU A 86 -1.51 7.11 1.05
CA GLU A 86 -0.62 6.39 0.14
C GLU A 86 0.13 7.35 -0.79
N SER A 87 -0.56 8.38 -1.31
CA SER A 87 0.08 9.39 -2.16
C SER A 87 1.18 10.14 -1.40
N ALA A 88 0.84 10.65 -0.21
CA ALA A 88 1.80 11.33 0.66
C ALA A 88 2.95 10.40 1.09
N TYR A 89 2.65 9.14 1.40
CA TYR A 89 3.66 8.16 1.76
C TYR A 89 4.65 7.95 0.60
N VAL A 90 4.18 7.74 -0.63
CA VAL A 90 5.05 7.57 -1.79
C VAL A 90 5.84 8.85 -2.08
N ALA A 91 5.22 10.03 -2.01
CA ALA A 91 5.88 11.29 -2.31
C ALA A 91 6.99 11.63 -1.30
N LEU A 92 6.74 11.42 0.00
CA LEU A 92 7.62 11.90 1.06
C LEU A 92 8.66 10.86 1.52
N SER A 93 8.36 9.56 1.45
CA SER A 93 9.25 8.52 1.98
C SER A 93 10.43 8.15 1.07
N ARG A 94 10.38 8.57 -0.20
CA ARG A 94 11.35 8.13 -1.22
C ARG A 94 12.64 8.95 -1.26
N MET A 95 12.71 10.03 -0.48
CA MET A 95 13.81 11.00 -0.54
C MET A 95 14.83 10.75 0.55
N LYS A 96 16.11 10.87 0.19
CA LYS A 96 17.21 10.45 1.07
C LYS A 96 17.59 11.49 2.12
N GLN A 97 17.47 12.79 1.80
CA GLN A 97 18.02 13.85 2.65
C GLN A 97 16.98 14.85 3.11
N HIS A 98 16.18 15.41 2.19
CA HIS A 98 15.22 16.46 2.54
C HIS A 98 14.02 16.49 1.60
N VAL A 99 12.86 16.81 2.16
CA VAL A 99 11.62 17.04 1.41
C VAL A 99 11.00 18.37 1.84
N GLN A 100 10.68 19.21 0.86
CA GLN A 100 9.91 20.42 1.08
C GLN A 100 8.51 20.25 0.50
N VAL A 101 7.48 20.50 1.32
CA VAL A 101 6.07 20.41 0.90
C VAL A 101 5.48 21.80 0.78
N TYR A 102 5.00 22.14 -0.42
CA TYR A 102 4.18 23.32 -0.66
C TYR A 102 2.71 22.91 -0.69
N THR A 103 1.90 23.56 0.14
CA THR A 103 0.48 23.25 0.23
C THR A 103 -0.37 24.50 0.40
N ASP A 104 -1.57 24.45 -0.15
CA ASP A 104 -2.56 25.52 -0.03
C ASP A 104 -3.21 25.59 1.36
N ASN A 105 -3.47 24.43 1.98
CA ASN A 105 -4.01 24.34 3.32
C ASN A 105 -3.41 23.14 4.07
N ARG A 106 -2.42 23.44 4.91
CA ARG A 106 -1.70 22.43 5.70
C ARG A 106 -2.62 21.60 6.60
N GLU A 107 -3.53 22.25 7.32
CA GLU A 107 -4.42 21.56 8.25
C GLU A 107 -5.41 20.66 7.51
N GLY A 108 -5.99 21.18 6.42
CA GLY A 108 -6.90 20.44 5.55
C GLY A 108 -6.23 19.21 4.93
N TRP A 109 -5.02 19.38 4.41
CA TRP A 109 -4.26 18.28 3.82
C TRP A 109 -3.85 17.21 4.85
N ILE A 110 -3.38 17.60 6.04
CA ILE A 110 -3.10 16.65 7.13
C ILE A 110 -4.37 15.89 7.53
N LYS A 111 -5.52 16.58 7.60
CA LYS A 111 -6.80 15.95 7.90
C LYS A 111 -7.23 14.95 6.81
N ALA A 112 -7.05 15.30 5.54
CA ALA A 112 -7.36 14.42 4.41
C ALA A 112 -6.52 13.14 4.45
N ILE A 113 -5.20 13.27 4.67
CA ILE A 113 -4.29 12.14 4.82
C ILE A 113 -4.70 11.22 5.97
N LYS A 114 -5.00 11.78 7.15
CA LYS A 114 -5.36 11.00 8.34
C LYS A 114 -6.68 10.24 8.20
N ASN A 115 -7.60 10.76 7.40
CA ASN A 115 -8.92 10.17 7.17
C ASN A 115 -8.99 9.41 5.83
N SER A 116 -7.84 9.15 5.20
CA SER A 116 -7.77 8.41 3.94
C SER A 116 -8.38 7.01 4.14
N PRO A 117 -9.43 6.65 3.38
CA PRO A 117 -10.06 5.35 3.53
C PRO A 117 -9.11 4.24 3.06
N GLU A 118 -9.09 3.12 3.78
CA GLU A 118 -8.42 1.92 3.31
C GLU A 118 -9.15 1.35 2.09
N LYS A 119 -8.38 0.87 1.11
CA LYS A 119 -8.95 0.22 -0.08
C LYS A 119 -9.40 -1.18 0.31
N ALA A 120 -10.71 -1.42 0.27
CA ALA A 120 -11.28 -2.75 0.42
C ALA A 120 -11.13 -3.55 -0.88
N THR A 121 -10.78 -4.82 -0.75
CA THR A 121 -10.86 -5.79 -1.85
C THR A 121 -12.27 -6.38 -1.94
N ALA A 122 -12.59 -7.02 -3.08
CA ALA A 122 -13.87 -7.72 -3.23
C ALA A 122 -14.06 -8.81 -2.15
N HIS A 123 -12.96 -9.44 -1.69
CA HIS A 123 -13.02 -10.44 -0.63
C HIS A 123 -13.45 -9.84 0.71
N ASP A 124 -12.93 -8.66 1.07
CA ASP A 124 -13.27 -7.96 2.32
C ASP A 124 -14.76 -7.56 2.35
N ILE A 125 -15.33 -7.25 1.18
CA ILE A 125 -16.73 -6.86 1.03
C ILE A 125 -17.66 -8.08 1.00
N LEU A 126 -17.27 -9.15 0.30
CA LEU A 126 -18.11 -10.33 0.07
C LEU A 126 -18.05 -11.36 1.21
N GLU A 127 -16.92 -11.46 1.93
CA GLU A 127 -16.72 -12.41 3.03
C GLU A 127 -16.33 -11.75 4.37
N PRO A 128 -17.12 -10.82 4.93
CA PRO A 128 -16.87 -10.25 6.27
C PRO A 128 -17.08 -11.28 7.42
N ARG A 129 -17.29 -12.56 7.10
CA ARG A 129 -17.63 -13.63 8.06
C ARG A 129 -16.43 -14.07 8.89
N ASN A 130 -15.20 -13.98 8.39
CA ASN A 130 -14.02 -14.30 9.19
C ASN A 130 -13.78 -13.26 10.28
N ASP A 131 -14.11 -11.98 10.06
CA ASP A 131 -13.97 -10.95 11.09
C ASP A 131 -14.89 -11.17 12.28
N ARG A 132 -16.09 -11.71 12.07
CA ARG A 132 -16.98 -12.06 13.19
C ARG A 132 -16.45 -13.27 13.96
N ALA A 133 -15.97 -14.30 13.26
CA ALA A 133 -15.39 -15.47 13.89
C ALA A 133 -14.11 -15.12 14.67
N VAL A 134 -13.24 -14.28 14.10
CA VAL A 134 -12.01 -13.77 14.72
C VAL A 134 -12.33 -12.87 15.92
N LYS A 135 -13.26 -11.90 15.79
CA LYS A 135 -13.71 -11.09 16.95
C LYS A 135 -14.34 -11.94 18.04
N THR A 136 -15.08 -12.97 17.67
CA THR A 136 -15.66 -13.92 18.64
C THR A 136 -14.57 -14.74 19.30
N ALA A 137 -13.57 -15.19 18.55
CA ALA A 137 -12.40 -15.89 19.09
C ALA A 137 -11.64 -14.98 20.06
N ASP A 138 -11.36 -13.72 19.72
CA ASP A 138 -10.70 -12.76 20.59
C ASP A 138 -11.49 -12.51 21.89
N LEU A 139 -12.82 -12.35 21.79
CA LEU A 139 -13.68 -12.22 22.97
C LEU A 139 -13.65 -13.47 23.84
N LEU A 140 -13.69 -14.66 23.23
CA LEU A 140 -13.62 -15.93 23.93
C LEU A 140 -12.25 -16.11 24.60
N PHE A 141 -11.14 -15.80 23.92
CA PHE A 141 -9.78 -15.87 24.45
C PHE A 141 -9.51 -14.84 25.55
N GLY A 142 -10.09 -13.64 25.44
CA GLY A 142 -10.01 -12.58 26.45
C GLY A 142 -10.74 -12.96 27.74
N ARG A 143 -11.88 -13.65 27.64
CA ARG A 143 -12.66 -14.12 28.79
C ARG A 143 -12.18 -15.46 29.36
N ALA A 144 -11.37 -16.19 28.62
CA ALA A 144 -10.91 -17.50 29.05
C ALA A 144 -9.85 -17.38 30.16
N ARG A 145 -9.96 -18.27 31.15
CA ARG A 145 -9.05 -18.35 32.29
C ARG A 145 -7.98 -19.43 32.06
N PRO A 146 -6.76 -19.22 32.57
CA PRO A 146 -5.72 -20.25 32.60
C PRO A 146 -6.24 -21.59 33.16
N LEU A 147 -5.72 -22.69 32.61
CA LEU A 147 -6.13 -24.06 32.98
C LEU A 147 -5.92 -24.37 34.46
N ASP A 148 -4.84 -23.88 35.05
CA ASP A 148 -4.48 -24.08 36.45
C ASP A 148 -5.39 -23.32 37.42
N GLU A 149 -6.03 -22.24 36.97
CA GLU A 149 -6.94 -21.43 37.79
C GLU A 149 -8.32 -22.08 37.97
N THR A 150 -8.71 -23.05 37.14
CA THR A 150 -10.05 -23.64 37.16
C THR A 150 -10.02 -25.13 37.50
N ALA A 151 -11.00 -25.62 38.28
CA ALA A 151 -11.02 -27.00 38.73
C ALA A 151 -11.08 -28.00 37.56
N ALA A 152 -11.89 -27.70 36.53
CA ALA A 152 -11.94 -28.48 35.30
C ALA A 152 -10.62 -28.44 34.53
N GLY A 153 -9.92 -27.30 34.51
CA GLY A 153 -8.62 -27.18 33.85
C GLY A 153 -7.49 -27.92 34.54
N ARG A 154 -7.49 -27.92 35.88
CA ARG A 154 -6.55 -28.75 36.66
C ARG A 154 -6.78 -30.24 36.44
N ALA A 155 -8.05 -30.68 36.38
CA ALA A 155 -8.38 -32.07 36.08
C ALA A 155 -7.94 -32.48 34.67
N ALA A 156 -8.15 -31.61 33.67
CA ALA A 156 -7.68 -31.84 32.30
C ALA A 156 -6.15 -31.90 32.21
N LEU A 157 -5.43 -31.05 32.94
CA LEU A 157 -3.96 -31.08 33.02
C LEU A 157 -3.46 -32.40 33.63
N GLN A 158 -4.09 -32.88 34.71
CA GLN A 158 -3.74 -34.15 35.37
C GLN A 158 -3.95 -35.37 34.46
N GLN A 159 -5.01 -35.36 33.64
CA GLN A 159 -5.28 -36.43 32.67
C GLN A 159 -4.28 -36.42 31.50
N SER A 160 -3.75 -35.26 31.12
CA SER A 160 -2.88 -35.11 29.96
C SER A 160 -1.42 -35.56 30.15
N ARG A 161 -1.02 -35.97 31.37
CA ARG A 161 0.34 -36.48 31.73
C ARG A 161 1.50 -35.80 30.99
N SER A 162 1.47 -34.48 30.85
CA SER A 162 2.58 -33.70 30.31
C SER A 162 3.15 -32.80 31.40
N GLY A 163 4.46 -32.93 31.61
CA GLY A 163 5.22 -32.24 32.63
C GLY A 163 5.15 -30.72 32.52
N THR A 164 5.71 -30.11 33.57
CA THR A 164 5.90 -28.68 33.87
C THR A 164 6.39 -27.80 32.71
N GLY A 165 5.59 -27.64 31.66
CA GLY A 165 5.72 -26.64 30.63
C GLY A 165 4.56 -25.64 30.75
N LYS A 166 4.86 -24.34 30.73
CA LYS A 166 3.82 -23.30 30.69
C LYS A 166 3.07 -23.39 29.36
N PHE A 167 2.03 -24.20 29.29
CA PHE A 167 1.12 -24.23 28.15
C PHE A 167 0.15 -23.05 28.25
N THR A 168 0.18 -22.14 27.28
CA THR A 168 -0.83 -21.09 27.09
C THR A 168 -2.11 -21.71 26.53
N ARG A 169 -2.78 -22.54 27.33
CA ARG A 169 -4.11 -23.08 27.02
C ARG A 169 -5.07 -22.59 28.09
N LYS A 170 -6.23 -22.10 27.65
CA LYS A 170 -7.28 -21.54 28.50
C LYS A 170 -8.57 -22.36 28.31
N ILE A 171 -9.38 -22.50 29.36
CA ILE A 171 -10.69 -23.17 29.26
C ILE A 171 -11.80 -22.13 29.19
N HIS A 172 -12.81 -22.44 28.37
CA HIS A 172 -14.03 -21.68 28.22
C HIS A 172 -15.17 -22.40 28.96
N PHE A 173 -15.90 -21.69 29.83
CA PHE A 173 -17.12 -22.19 30.45
C PHE A 173 -18.33 -21.55 29.76
N SER A 174 -19.19 -22.36 29.15
CA SER A 174 -20.43 -21.89 28.53
C SER A 174 -21.52 -21.77 29.60
N GLY A 175 -21.69 -20.56 30.14
CA GLY A 175 -22.69 -20.26 31.18
C GLY A 175 -24.00 -19.64 30.66
N GLU A 176 -24.09 -19.29 29.38
CA GLU A 176 -25.32 -18.79 28.74
C GLU A 176 -25.48 -19.44 27.36
N LYS A 177 -26.70 -19.90 27.07
CA LYS A 177 -27.05 -20.62 25.83
C LYS A 177 -26.51 -19.88 24.59
N VAL A 178 -25.56 -20.49 23.90
CA VAL A 178 -25.23 -20.13 22.52
C VAL A 178 -26.48 -20.44 21.67
N PRO A 179 -27.02 -19.49 20.88
CA PRO A 179 -28.12 -19.81 19.99
C PRO A 179 -27.64 -20.85 18.98
N SER A 180 -28.34 -22.00 18.98
CA SER A 180 -28.15 -23.10 18.04
C SER A 180 -28.24 -22.57 16.61
N ALA A 181 -27.11 -22.53 15.90
CA ALA A 181 -27.14 -22.52 14.45
C ALA A 181 -27.48 -23.94 14.02
N ALA A 182 -28.74 -24.16 13.63
CA ALA A 182 -29.19 -25.39 13.03
C ALA A 182 -28.31 -25.69 11.79
N CYS A 183 -27.49 -26.73 11.92
CA CYS A 183 -26.72 -27.30 10.84
C CYS A 183 -27.72 -27.91 9.85
N GLY A 184 -27.84 -27.31 8.67
CA GLY A 184 -28.57 -27.90 7.54
C GLY A 184 -27.85 -29.14 7.07
N ALA A 185 -28.59 -30.24 6.98
CA ALA A 185 -28.15 -31.46 6.32
C ALA A 185 -27.92 -31.18 4.81
N ALA A 186 -26.70 -31.42 4.35
CA ALA A 186 -26.39 -31.68 2.95
C ALA A 186 -25.45 -32.90 2.94
N GLY A 187 -25.97 -34.02 2.44
CA GLY A 187 -25.31 -35.32 2.50
C GLY A 187 -24.22 -35.52 1.44
N ILE A 188 -23.44 -36.57 1.68
CA ILE A 188 -23.28 -37.71 0.76
C ILE A 188 -23.41 -38.96 1.61
#